data_AF-A0AAE3LG30-F1
#
_entry.id   AF-A0AAE3LG30-F1
#
_cell.length_a   1.000
_cell.length_b   1.000
_cell.length_c   1.000
_cell.angle_alpha   90.00
_cell.angle_beta   90.00
_cell.angle_gamma   90.00
#
_symmetry.space_group_name_H-M   'P 1'
#
loop_
_entity.id
_entity.type
_entity.pdbx_description
1 polymer ?
#
loop_
_entity_poly.entity_id
_entity_poly.type
_entity_poly.pdbx_seq_one_letter_code
_entity_poly.pdbx_strand_id
1 'polypeptide(L)'
;MLPTSNVPPSVAAQFPPQVVATLIELFGNDLQQWRFIVDLFCETAEQDLANLENAIHGGEDAQIVEAAHRIVGSARMLGHQSIGDAARRIERAAQSIGPYPQRAEEMQSALTCLRALADEFRQRAIACPWSNAAVRG
;
A
#
# COMPACT_ATOMS: atom_id res chain seq x y z
N MET A 1 -16.79 -27.56 10.56
CA MET A 1 -15.50 -27.76 9.87
C MET A 1 -15.18 -26.46 9.17
N LEU A 2 -14.15 -25.73 9.61
CA LEU A 2 -13.72 -24.51 8.93
C LEU A 2 -13.13 -24.92 7.57
N PRO A 3 -13.49 -24.26 6.45
CA PRO A 3 -12.82 -24.50 5.19
C PRO A 3 -11.34 -24.15 5.37
N THR A 4 -10.46 -25.14 5.28
CA THR A 4 -9.03 -24.91 5.27
C THR A 4 -8.71 -24.12 4.01
N SER A 5 -8.44 -22.82 4.16
CA SER A 5 -7.94 -21.97 3.07
C SER A 5 -6.74 -22.66 2.44
N ASN A 6 -6.88 -23.13 1.21
CA ASN A 6 -5.83 -23.85 0.49
C ASN A 6 -4.85 -22.87 -0.19
N VAL A 7 -4.56 -21.76 0.49
CA VAL A 7 -3.59 -20.77 0.02
C VAL A 7 -2.20 -21.38 0.22
N PRO A 8 -1.34 -21.44 -0.82
CA PRO A 8 0.02 -21.94 -0.67
C PRO A 8 0.77 -21.13 0.40
N PRO A 9 1.43 -21.78 1.38
CA PRO A 9 2.15 -21.07 2.44
C PRO A 9 3.29 -20.20 1.88
N SER A 10 3.85 -20.57 0.73
CA SER A 10 4.86 -19.79 0.01
C SER A 10 4.35 -18.46 -0.53
N VAL A 11 3.05 -18.34 -0.81
CA VAL A 11 2.39 -17.10 -1.24
C VAL A 11 1.97 -16.28 -0.03
N ALA A 12 1.32 -16.90 0.96
CA ALA A 12 0.90 -16.23 2.18
C ALA A 12 2.09 -15.61 2.95
N ALA A 13 3.25 -16.28 2.98
CA ALA A 13 4.45 -15.77 3.65
C ALA A 13 5.06 -14.52 2.99
N GLN A 14 4.65 -14.15 1.77
CA GLN A 14 5.15 -12.94 1.09
C GLN A 14 4.52 -11.66 1.62
N PHE A 15 3.34 -11.75 2.23
CA PHE A 15 2.54 -10.58 2.57
C PHE A 15 2.35 -10.45 4.09
N PRO A 16 2.13 -9.23 4.61
CA PRO A 16 1.76 -9.04 6.00
C PRO A 16 0.52 -9.86 6.37
N PRO A 17 0.41 -10.38 7.61
CA PRO A 17 -0.70 -11.25 8.01
C PRO A 17 -2.08 -10.60 7.81
N GLN A 18 -2.20 -9.29 8.03
CA GLN A 18 -3.45 -8.55 7.84
C GLN A 18 -3.83 -8.48 6.36
N VAL A 19 -2.86 -8.28 5.47
CA VAL A 19 -3.09 -8.29 4.01
C VAL A 19 -3.57 -9.67 3.57
N VAL A 20 -2.92 -10.74 4.04
CA VAL A 20 -3.35 -12.12 3.75
C VAL A 20 -4.79 -12.36 4.23
N ALA A 21 -5.13 -11.94 5.45
CA ALA A 21 -6.47 -12.10 5.99
C ALA A 21 -7.52 -11.37 5.14
N THR A 22 -7.26 -10.13 4.75
CA THR A 22 -8.14 -9.35 3.87
C THR A 22 -8.29 -9.98 2.49
N LEU A 23 -7.21 -10.48 1.90
CA LEU A 23 -7.28 -11.15 0.59
C LEU A 23 -8.07 -12.47 0.66
N ILE A 24 -7.93 -13.24 1.73
CA ILE A 24 -8.75 -14.43 1.99
C ILE A 24 -10.23 -14.05 2.14
N GLU A 25 -10.52 -13.00 2.89
CA GLU A 25 -11.90 -12.56 3.12
C GLU A 25 -12.58 -12.11 1.81
N LEU A 26 -11.88 -11.35 0.98
CA LEU A 26 -12.44 -10.78 -0.25
C LEU A 26 -12.49 -11.79 -1.41
N PHE A 27 -11.47 -12.63 -1.55
CA PHE A 27 -11.28 -13.46 -2.76
C PHE A 27 -11.12 -14.95 -2.47
N GLY A 28 -11.19 -15.36 -1.20
CA GLY A 28 -10.95 -16.74 -0.81
C GLY A 28 -9.55 -17.21 -1.22
N ASN A 29 -9.48 -18.29 -1.99
CA ASN A 29 -8.22 -18.87 -2.47
C ASN A 29 -7.91 -18.53 -3.93
N ASP A 30 -8.59 -17.54 -4.52
CA ASP A 30 -8.35 -17.13 -5.91
C ASP A 30 -7.07 -16.28 -6.02
N LEU A 31 -5.94 -16.96 -6.25
CA LEU A 31 -4.63 -16.31 -6.35
C LEU A 31 -4.49 -15.40 -7.57
N GLN A 32 -5.32 -15.55 -8.61
CA GLN A 32 -5.30 -14.63 -9.75
C GLN A 32 -5.92 -13.29 -9.35
N GLN A 33 -7.02 -13.32 -8.59
CA GLN A 33 -7.61 -12.10 -8.02
C GLN A 33 -6.67 -11.46 -6.98
N TRP A 34 -5.99 -12.26 -6.15
CA TRP A 34 -4.99 -11.74 -5.21
C TRP A 34 -3.87 -11.01 -5.94
N ARG A 35 -3.32 -11.64 -6.99
CA ARG A 35 -2.28 -11.01 -7.80
C ARG A 35 -2.76 -9.72 -8.42
N PHE A 36 -3.94 -9.74 -9.05
CA PHE A 36 -4.50 -8.58 -9.72
C PHE A 36 -4.67 -7.39 -8.76
N ILE A 37 -5.24 -7.60 -7.57
CA ILE A 37 -5.46 -6.50 -6.62
C ILE A 37 -4.14 -6.00 -6.01
N VAL A 38 -3.16 -6.90 -5.79
CA VAL A 38 -1.83 -6.53 -5.30
C VAL A 38 -1.05 -5.73 -6.35
N ASP A 39 -1.10 -6.15 -7.62
CA ASP A 39 -0.46 -5.44 -8.74
C ASP A 39 -1.12 -4.06 -8.91
N LEU A 40 -2.45 -3.98 -8.92
CA LEU A 40 -3.19 -2.71 -8.98
C LEU A 40 -2.85 -1.77 -7.82
N PHE A 41 -2.74 -2.31 -6.61
CA PHE A 41 -2.31 -1.52 -5.45
C PHE A 41 -0.88 -0.98 -5.64
N CYS A 42 0.05 -1.80 -6.13
CA CYS A 42 1.44 -1.37 -6.35
C CYS A 42 1.56 -0.27 -7.42
N GLU A 43 0.79 -0.39 -8.51
CA GLU A 43 0.73 0.60 -9.59
C GLU A 43 0.13 1.93 -9.10
N THR A 44 -1.02 1.86 -8.43
CA THR A 44 -1.69 3.07 -7.90
C THR A 44 -0.86 3.75 -6.81
N ALA A 45 -0.24 2.98 -5.91
CA ALA A 45 0.65 3.52 -4.89
C ALA A 45 1.88 4.21 -5.51
N GLU A 46 2.44 3.70 -6.60
CA GLU A 46 3.55 4.35 -7.30
C GLU A 46 3.16 5.72 -7.84
N GLN A 47 2.02 5.79 -8.52
CA GLN A 47 1.50 7.02 -9.08
C GLN A 47 1.19 8.04 -7.99
N ASP A 48 0.55 7.62 -6.89
CA ASP A 48 0.24 8.51 -5.78
C ASP A 48 1.51 8.97 -5.04
N LEU A 49 2.54 8.14 -4.93
CA LEU A 49 3.84 8.53 -4.37
C LEU A 49 4.55 9.59 -5.21
N ALA A 50 4.49 9.46 -6.54
CA ALA A 50 5.03 10.47 -7.45
C ALA A 50 4.25 11.79 -7.35
N ASN A 51 2.91 11.72 -7.29
CA ASN A 51 2.05 12.89 -7.09
C ASN A 51 2.36 13.58 -5.76
N LEU A 52 2.55 12.79 -4.70
CA LEU A 52 2.84 13.29 -3.35
C LEU A 52 4.18 14.00 -3.28
N GLU A 53 5.24 13.45 -3.91
CA GLU A 53 6.54 14.12 -4.00
C GLU A 53 6.44 15.44 -4.75
N ASN A 54 5.77 15.47 -5.91
CA ASN A 54 5.62 16.69 -6.68
C ASN A 54 4.86 17.76 -5.89
N ALA A 55 3.80 17.39 -5.16
CA ALA A 55 3.03 18.31 -4.33
C ALA A 55 3.84 18.84 -3.14
N ILE A 56 4.69 18.01 -2.52
CA ILE A 56 5.62 18.44 -1.46
C ILE A 56 6.69 19.40 -2.01
N HIS A 57 7.20 19.17 -3.22
CA HIS A 57 8.12 20.13 -3.85
C HIS A 57 7.42 21.45 -4.23
N GLY A 58 6.14 21.39 -4.61
CA GLY A 58 5.35 22.55 -5.03
C GLY A 58 4.78 23.40 -3.89
N GLY A 59 4.75 22.90 -2.65
CA GLY A 59 4.14 23.64 -1.54
C GLY A 59 2.61 23.55 -1.49
N GLU A 60 2.01 22.57 -2.18
CA GLU A 60 0.57 22.56 -2.47
C GLU A 60 -0.20 21.72 -1.45
N ASP A 61 -0.42 22.27 -0.24
CA ASP A 61 -1.00 21.54 0.91
C ASP A 61 -2.27 20.72 0.55
N ALA A 62 -3.17 21.26 -0.28
CA ALA A 62 -4.38 20.54 -0.70
C ALA A 62 -4.06 19.26 -1.52
N GLN A 63 -3.10 19.34 -2.44
CA GLN A 63 -2.70 18.18 -3.25
C GLN A 63 -1.91 17.16 -2.42
N ILE A 64 -1.10 17.62 -1.47
CA ILE A 64 -0.38 16.74 -0.53
C ILE A 64 -1.40 15.93 0.28
N VAL A 65 -2.41 16.60 0.85
CA VAL A 65 -3.48 15.94 1.62
C VAL A 65 -4.23 14.94 0.76
N GLU A 66 -4.64 15.32 -0.45
CA GLU A 66 -5.40 14.45 -1.33
C GLU A 66 -4.62 13.18 -1.72
N ALA A 67 -3.36 13.34 -2.15
CA ALA A 67 -2.52 12.20 -2.52
C ALA A 67 -2.23 11.29 -1.32
N ALA A 68 -1.90 11.84 -0.15
CA ALA A 68 -1.70 11.06 1.06
C ALA A 68 -2.99 10.32 1.48
N HIS A 69 -4.15 10.96 1.35
CA HIS A 69 -5.45 10.38 1.66
C HIS A 69 -5.77 9.16 0.78
N ARG A 70 -5.49 9.23 -0.52
CA ARG A 70 -5.68 8.11 -1.44
C ARG A 70 -4.84 6.89 -1.04
N ILE A 71 -3.56 7.10 -0.71
CA ILE A 71 -2.67 6.03 -0.22
C ILE A 71 -3.16 5.45 1.10
N VAL A 72 -3.65 6.30 2.03
CA VAL A 72 -4.26 5.84 3.29
C VAL A 72 -5.45 4.93 3.01
N GLY A 73 -6.34 5.35 2.10
CA GLY A 73 -7.54 4.60 1.73
C GLY A 73 -7.20 3.24 1.14
N SER A 74 -6.36 3.22 0.09
CA SER A 74 -5.99 1.99 -0.61
C SER A 74 -5.23 1.01 0.30
N ALA A 75 -4.29 1.50 1.12
CA ALA A 75 -3.54 0.66 2.05
C ALA A 75 -4.44 0.04 3.13
N ARG A 76 -5.44 0.78 3.62
CA ARG A 76 -6.43 0.25 4.56
C ARG A 76 -7.32 -0.80 3.92
N MET A 77 -7.77 -0.57 2.68
CA MET A 77 -8.60 -1.53 1.94
C MET A 77 -7.87 -2.85 1.70
N LEU A 78 -6.55 -2.80 1.46
CA LEU A 78 -5.72 -4.00 1.29
C LEU A 78 -5.29 -4.62 2.63
N GLY A 79 -5.47 -3.94 3.76
CA GLY A 79 -5.03 -4.39 5.08
C GLY A 79 -3.55 -4.07 5.42
N HIS A 80 -2.88 -3.22 4.63
CA HIS A 80 -1.47 -2.87 4.81
C HIS A 80 -1.27 -1.68 5.78
N GLN A 81 -1.38 -1.94 7.09
CA GLN A 81 -1.35 -0.90 8.13
C GLN A 81 -0.11 0.01 8.08
N SER A 82 1.10 -0.54 7.91
CA SER A 82 2.34 0.25 7.95
C SER A 82 2.41 1.33 6.86
N ILE A 83 2.00 1.01 5.62
CA ILE A 83 1.92 1.98 4.52
C ILE A 83 0.85 3.03 4.85
N GLY A 84 -0.34 2.59 5.29
CA GLY A 84 -1.42 3.52 5.64
C GLY A 84 -1.06 4.48 6.78
N ASP A 85 -0.29 4.04 7.77
CA ASP A 85 0.14 4.90 8.87
C ASP A 85 1.25 5.86 8.49
N ALA A 86 2.19 5.44 7.63
CA ALA A 86 3.21 6.32 7.07
C ALA A 86 2.56 7.42 6.20
N ALA A 87 1.61 7.07 5.33
CA ALA A 87 0.86 8.04 4.53
C ALA A 87 0.04 9.01 5.42
N ARG A 88 -0.59 8.51 6.49
CA ARG A 88 -1.32 9.37 7.44
C ARG A 88 -0.42 10.35 8.19
N ARG A 89 0.87 10.03 8.38
CA ARG A 89 1.82 11.01 8.97
C ARG A 89 2.01 12.21 8.04
N ILE A 90 2.13 11.96 6.73
CA ILE A 90 2.24 13.01 5.72
C ILE A 90 0.95 13.84 5.67
N GLU A 91 -0.21 13.19 5.60
CA GLU A 91 -1.53 13.84 5.62
C GLU A 91 -1.70 14.79 6.81
N ARG A 92 -1.31 14.33 8.02
CA ARG A 92 -1.40 15.16 9.24
C ARG A 92 -0.41 16.30 9.26
N ALA A 93 0.82 16.09 8.79
CA ALA A 93 1.82 17.15 8.70
C ALA A 93 1.36 18.24 7.71
N ALA A 94 0.78 17.86 6.57
CA ALA A 94 0.20 18.79 5.62
C ALA A 94 -0.98 19.60 6.19
N GLN A 95 -1.82 18.98 7.03
CA GLN A 95 -2.94 19.64 7.71
C GLN A 95 -2.54 20.46 8.94
N SER A 96 -1.29 20.34 9.40
CA SER A 96 -0.84 21.00 10.61
C SER A 96 -0.62 22.49 10.40
N ILE A 97 -0.80 23.27 11.46
CA ILE A 97 -0.56 24.72 11.45
C ILE A 97 0.92 24.95 11.72
N GLY A 98 1.62 25.60 10.80
CA GLY A 98 3.01 25.98 10.98
C GLY A 98 3.71 26.41 9.70
N PRO A 99 4.96 26.90 9.80
CA PRO A 99 5.76 27.26 8.63
C PRO A 99 5.95 26.05 7.72
N TYR A 100 5.67 26.23 6.43
CA TYR A 100 5.80 25.15 5.44
C TYR A 100 7.16 24.43 5.47
N PRO A 101 8.33 25.10 5.58
CA PRO A 101 9.61 24.41 5.56
C PRO A 101 9.77 23.35 6.65
N GLN A 102 9.28 23.62 7.87
CA GLN A 102 9.35 22.66 8.98
C GLN A 102 8.43 21.46 8.73
N ARG A 103 7.20 21.72 8.27
CA ARG A 103 6.25 20.66 7.88
C ARG A 103 6.79 19.84 6.71
N ALA A 104 7.46 20.48 5.75
CA ALA A 104 8.02 19.83 4.57
C ALA A 104 9.15 18.85 4.93
N GLU A 105 10.02 19.18 5.89
CA GLU A 105 11.04 18.25 6.39
C GLU A 105 10.41 17.00 7.02
N GLU A 106 9.37 17.17 7.83
CA GLU A 106 8.61 16.05 8.41
C GLU A 106 7.93 15.20 7.33
N MET A 107 7.29 15.84 6.35
CA MET A 107 6.64 15.18 5.22
C MET A 107 7.65 14.42 4.35
N GLN A 108 8.83 14.97 4.10
CA GLN A 108 9.88 14.33 3.30
C GLN A 108 10.46 13.11 3.99
N SER A 109 10.66 13.18 5.31
CA SER A 109 11.08 12.04 6.13
C SER A 109 10.04 10.92 6.10
N ALA A 110 8.76 11.27 6.26
CA ALA A 110 7.66 10.32 6.18
C ALA A 110 7.48 9.74 4.77
N LEU A 111 7.65 10.53 3.71
CA LEU A 111 7.63 10.10 2.32
C LEU A 111 8.73 9.07 2.03
N THR A 112 9.94 9.30 2.55
CA THR A 112 11.07 8.37 2.41
C THR A 112 10.74 7.02 3.06
N CYS A 113 10.18 7.03 4.28
CA CYS A 113 9.71 5.80 4.92
C CYS A 113 8.60 5.10 4.11
N LEU A 114 7.62 5.87 3.62
CA LEU A 114 6.50 5.34 2.86
C LEU A 114 6.96 4.66 1.56
N ARG A 115 7.91 5.26 0.85
CA ARG A 115 8.53 4.69 -0.36
C ARG A 115 9.21 3.36 -0.09
N ALA A 116 10.03 3.31 0.95
CA ALA A 116 10.73 2.08 1.32
C ALA A 116 9.73 0.92 1.61
N LEU A 117 8.63 1.21 2.30
CA LEU A 117 7.58 0.23 2.56
C LEU A 117 6.85 -0.22 1.28
N ALA A 118 6.51 0.72 0.40
CA ALA A 118 5.86 0.42 -0.88
C ALA A 118 6.76 -0.41 -1.81
N ASP A 119 8.05 -0.07 -1.87
CA ASP A 119 9.04 -0.78 -2.67
C ASP A 119 9.28 -2.19 -2.13
N GLU A 120 9.40 -2.35 -0.81
CA GLU A 120 9.51 -3.68 -0.18
C GLU A 120 8.28 -4.54 -0.52
N PHE A 121 7.08 -3.98 -0.39
CA PHE A 121 5.85 -4.69 -0.72
C PHE A 121 5.79 -5.09 -2.20
N ARG A 122 6.15 -4.17 -3.11
CA ARG A 122 6.22 -4.44 -4.56
C ARG A 122 7.23 -5.54 -4.87
N GLN A 123 8.42 -5.51 -4.26
CA GLN A 123 9.44 -6.54 -4.46
C GLN A 123 8.96 -7.92 -4.01
N ARG A 124 8.27 -8.00 -2.86
CA ARG A 124 7.65 -9.25 -2.39
C ARG A 124 6.54 -9.74 -3.33
N ALA A 125 5.72 -8.83 -3.86
CA ALA A 125 4.69 -9.17 -4.85
C ALA A 125 5.29 -9.72 -6.16
N ILE A 126 6.37 -9.13 -6.65
CA ILE A 126 7.09 -9.59 -7.86
C ILE A 126 7.74 -10.96 -7.61
N ALA A 127 8.36 -11.16 -6.44
CA ALA A 127 9.01 -12.41 -6.07
C ALA A 127 8.02 -13.52 -5.68
N CYS A 128 6.73 -13.18 -5.52
CA CYS A 128 5.71 -14.13 -5.10
C CYS A 128 5.52 -15.22 -6.17
N PRO A 129 5.58 -16.51 -5.78
CA PRO A 129 5.34 -17.62 -6.69
C PRO A 129 3.83 -17.79 -6.93
N TRP A 130 3.22 -16.81 -7.60
CA TRP A 130 1.82 -16.87 -8.02
C TRP A 130 1.58 -18.17 -8.77
N SER A 131 0.68 -19.02 -8.27
CA SER A 131 0.44 -20.29 -8.94
C SER A 131 -0.27 -20.02 -10.28
N ASN A 132 0.33 -20.50 -11.37
CA ASN A 132 -0.29 -20.51 -12.70
C ASN A 132 -1.37 -21.59 -12.84
N ALA A 133 -1.81 -22.19 -11.74
CA ALA A 133 -2.85 -23.20 -11.75
C ALA A 133 -4.19 -22.51 -11.97
N ALA A 134 -4.46 -22.15 -13.23
CA ALA A 134 -5.81 -22.05 -13.74
C ALA A 134 -6.56 -23.27 -13.23
N VAL A 135 -7.59 -23.03 -12.42
CA VAL A 135 -8.58 -24.05 -12.08
C VAL A 135 -9.23 -24.45 -13.41
N ARG A 136 -8.66 -25.45 -14.08
CA ARG A 136 -9.38 -26.27 -15.04
C ARG A 136 -10.23 -27.21 -14.20
N GLY A 137 -11.54 -27.00 -14.21
CA GLY A 137 -12.54 -27.84 -13.58
C GLY A 137 -13.91 -27.23 -13.75
#